data_AF-A0A8D2HLT7-F1
#
_entry.id   AF-A0A8D2HLT7-F1
#
_cell.length_a   1.000
_cell.length_b   1.000
_cell.length_c   1.000
_cell.angle_alpha   90.00
_cell.angle_beta   90.00
_cell.angle_gamma   90.00
#
_symmetry.space_group_name_H-M   'P 1'
#
loop_
_entity.id
_entity.type
_entity.pdbx_description
1 polymer ?
#
loop_
_entity_poly.entity_id
_entity_poly.type
_entity_poly.pdbx_seq_one_letter_code
_entity_poly.pdbx_strand_id
1 'polypeptide(L)'
;TIDSNSLQVSLFTPANAVIGHYTLKIEISQDQGQSVTYPLGNFILLFNPWSAEDDVYLPSEILLQEYIMKDYGFVYKGRESFVTSWPWNYGQFEEDIIDICFEILNKSLYFLKNPSKDYSQRNDVVYVCRVMSAMINSNDDSGVLQGNWGEDYSKGVSPLEWNGSVAILRQWSARGGQPVKYGQCWVFASVMCTVMRCLGVPTRVVSNFHSAHNMDGNLTIDTYYDQNAEMLPSEKQDKIWNFHVWNECWMIRKDLPPGYNGWQVLDPTPQQTSSGLFCCGPASVRAIKEGEVHLAYDTPFVYAEVNADEVIWLLRDGEAQEILAHNTSSIGKEISTKMVGSDQRQDITGSYKYPEGSPEERSVFMKASQKMLRPKRASSLLLDLLGSRVFEDQPVQLQLHLTRMPVWGQDVPLTLHVWRVPERAHPRGPIRLVVRFCAQPLLHGGGTRKPLWRQMVHLSLDVGKEIQWPLLLPYNNYRNKLTDEKLIRVSGIAEVEETGRSMLVLKDLSLEPPLLSIEVSERAEVGNILRVHITLTNTLMVALNNCIMVLEGSGLINGQIVKDLGTLMAGHTIRIQVDFYPIKTGPRQLQVLISSNEVKEIKGYKDIFVAAATAS
;
A
#
# COMPACT_ATOMS: atom_id res chain seq x y z
N THR A 1 -31.57 28.76 39.22
CA THR A 1 -32.22 30.01 38.80
C THR A 1 -31.90 30.20 37.33
N ILE A 2 -32.86 29.91 36.45
CA ILE A 2 -32.73 30.21 35.02
C ILE A 2 -32.93 31.72 34.90
N ASP A 3 -31.95 32.41 34.34
CA ASP A 3 -31.97 33.86 34.18
C ASP A 3 -33.15 34.23 33.26
N SER A 4 -33.97 35.22 33.61
CA SER A 4 -35.26 35.51 32.95
C SER A 4 -35.13 35.94 31.48
N ASN A 5 -33.89 36.15 31.01
CA ASN A 5 -33.53 36.54 29.65
C ASN A 5 -32.69 35.46 28.92
N SER A 6 -32.67 34.21 29.43
CA SER A 6 -31.94 33.10 28.82
C SER A 6 -32.89 32.02 28.30
N LEU A 7 -32.66 31.55 27.07
CA LEU A 7 -33.40 30.44 26.46
C LEU A 7 -32.43 29.29 26.18
N GLN A 8 -32.72 28.11 26.73
CA GLN A 8 -32.01 26.88 26.38
C GLN A 8 -32.71 26.21 25.19
N VAL A 9 -31.95 26.00 24.11
CA VAL A 9 -32.45 25.37 22.88
C VAL A 9 -31.57 24.17 22.54
N SER A 10 -32.19 23.03 22.23
CA SER A 10 -31.50 21.86 21.68
C SER A 10 -31.75 21.78 20.18
N LEU A 11 -30.67 21.77 19.40
CA LEU A 11 -30.72 21.66 17.94
C LEU A 11 -30.31 20.24 17.54
N PHE A 12 -31.02 19.66 16.58
CA PHE A 12 -30.75 18.33 16.05
C PHE A 12 -30.60 18.43 14.53
N THR A 13 -29.59 17.75 13.99
CA THR A 13 -29.40 17.60 12.54
C THR A 13 -29.91 16.22 12.11
N PRO A 14 -30.52 16.09 10.93
CA PRO A 14 -30.87 14.76 10.43
C PRO A 14 -29.60 13.95 10.11
N ALA A 15 -29.66 12.63 10.26
CA ALA A 15 -28.50 11.76 10.03
C ALA A 15 -28.00 11.75 8.57
N ASN A 16 -28.85 12.18 7.62
CA ASN A 16 -28.51 12.35 6.22
C ASN A 16 -28.24 13.82 5.84
N ALA A 17 -27.88 14.65 6.82
CA ALA A 17 -27.44 16.02 6.55
C ALA A 17 -26.17 16.04 5.69
N VAL A 18 -26.03 17.09 4.89
CA VAL A 18 -24.81 17.32 4.09
C VAL A 18 -23.65 17.65 5.05
N ILE A 19 -22.48 17.03 4.86
CA ILE A 19 -21.29 17.42 5.61
C ILE A 19 -20.71 18.73 5.07
N GLY A 20 -20.09 19.54 5.92
CA GLY A 20 -19.45 20.80 5.51
C GLY A 20 -19.54 21.92 6.53
N HIS A 21 -19.16 23.12 6.08
CA HIS A 21 -19.31 24.35 6.83
C HIS A 21 -20.75 24.86 6.76
N TYR A 22 -21.31 25.19 7.92
CA TYR A 22 -22.64 25.77 8.08
C TYR A 22 -22.56 27.13 8.75
N THR A 23 -23.46 28.03 8.35
CA THR A 23 -23.74 29.27 9.08
C THR A 23 -25.11 29.16 9.73
N LEU A 24 -25.15 29.29 11.05
CA LEU A 24 -26.38 29.31 11.82
C LEU A 24 -26.90 30.75 11.94
N LYS A 25 -28.17 30.96 11.61
CA LYS A 25 -28.86 32.25 11.74
C LYS A 25 -30.19 32.03 12.47
N ILE A 26 -30.63 33.03 13.22
CA ILE A 26 -31.96 33.07 13.83
C ILE A 26 -32.78 34.18 13.18
N GLU A 27 -34.02 33.87 12.81
CA GLU A 27 -34.99 34.87 12.33
C GLU A 27 -35.99 35.16 13.45
N ILE A 28 -36.09 36.44 13.83
CA ILE A 28 -37.02 36.90 14.87
C ILE A 28 -38.13 37.68 14.17
N SER A 29 -39.36 37.15 14.19
CA SER A 29 -40.55 37.82 13.71
C SER A 29 -41.32 38.47 14.87
N GLN A 30 -41.87 39.66 14.62
CA GLN A 30 -42.84 40.32 15.50
C GLN A 30 -44.20 40.36 14.78
N ASP A 31 -45.31 40.20 15.50
CA ASP A 31 -46.67 40.03 14.95
C ASP A 31 -47.10 41.11 13.93
N GLN A 32 -46.48 42.29 13.95
CA GLN A 32 -46.78 43.41 13.03
C GLN A 32 -45.53 44.10 12.44
N GLY A 33 -44.36 43.44 12.46
CA GLY A 33 -43.07 44.02 12.05
C GLY A 33 -42.33 43.22 10.97
N GLN A 34 -41.27 43.82 10.40
CA GLN A 34 -40.32 43.09 9.54
C GLN A 34 -39.55 42.05 10.37
N SER A 35 -39.35 40.85 9.81
CA SER A 35 -38.48 39.86 10.43
C SER A 35 -37.03 40.35 10.40
N VAL A 36 -36.30 40.09 11.48
CA VAL A 36 -34.87 40.43 11.57
C VAL A 36 -34.06 39.15 11.71
N THR A 37 -33.12 38.94 10.81
CA THR A 37 -32.21 37.80 10.83
C THR A 37 -30.89 38.17 11.51
N TYR A 38 -30.50 37.41 12.53
CA TYR A 38 -29.24 37.57 13.25
C TYR A 38 -28.33 36.34 13.03
N PRO A 39 -27.05 36.52 12.69
CA PRO A 39 -26.09 35.42 12.66
C PRO A 39 -25.76 34.96 14.09
N LEU A 40 -25.80 33.64 14.33
CA LEU A 40 -25.43 33.04 15.61
C LEU A 40 -23.99 32.51 15.60
N GLY A 41 -23.49 32.08 14.45
CA GLY A 41 -22.13 31.58 14.31
C GLY A 41 -21.98 30.60 13.15
N ASN A 42 -20.80 29.98 13.07
CA ASN A 42 -20.49 28.93 12.10
C ASN A 42 -20.17 27.62 12.83
N PHE A 43 -20.46 26.50 12.20
CA PHE A 43 -20.09 25.17 12.69
C PHE A 43 -19.74 24.25 11.53
N ILE A 44 -19.06 23.15 11.83
CA ILE A 44 -18.75 22.09 10.87
C ILE A 44 -19.63 20.89 11.21
N LEU A 45 -20.25 20.31 10.20
CA LEU A 45 -20.97 19.04 10.31
C LEU A 45 -20.19 17.95 9.57
N LEU A 46 -19.99 16.81 10.24
CA LEU A 46 -19.27 15.64 9.72
C LEU A 46 -20.21 14.43 9.68
N PHE A 47 -19.75 13.34 9.06
CA PHE A 47 -20.39 12.05 9.24
C PHE A 47 -20.30 11.61 10.72
N ASN A 48 -21.29 10.87 11.18
CA ASN A 48 -21.40 10.47 12.58
C ASN A 48 -21.38 8.94 12.74
N PRO A 49 -20.19 8.34 12.90
CA PRO A 49 -20.06 6.88 12.99
C PRO A 49 -20.52 6.31 14.35
N TRP A 50 -20.93 7.16 15.30
CA TRP A 50 -21.58 6.77 16.56
C TRP A 50 -23.11 6.68 16.46
N SER A 51 -23.73 7.23 15.42
CA SER A 51 -25.18 7.24 15.27
C SER A 51 -25.66 6.06 14.43
N ALA A 52 -26.56 5.23 14.98
CA ALA A 52 -27.17 4.10 14.25
C ALA A 52 -28.02 4.51 13.03
N GLU A 53 -28.37 5.79 12.92
CA GLU A 53 -29.11 6.34 11.79
C GLU A 53 -28.20 6.79 10.64
N ASP A 54 -26.88 6.89 10.87
CA ASP A 54 -25.90 7.31 9.88
C ASP A 54 -25.38 6.12 9.05
N ASP A 55 -25.10 6.35 7.78
CA ASP A 55 -24.62 5.32 6.85
C ASP A 55 -23.20 4.85 7.18
N VAL A 56 -22.43 5.59 7.98
CA VAL A 56 -21.10 5.19 8.47
C VAL A 56 -21.11 4.59 9.87
N TYR A 57 -22.28 4.28 10.43
CA TYR A 57 -22.40 3.73 11.77
C TYR A 57 -21.52 2.49 11.97
N LEU A 58 -20.63 2.56 12.96
CA LEU A 58 -19.81 1.44 13.37
C LEU A 58 -20.07 1.16 14.86
N PRO A 59 -20.78 0.07 15.22
CA PRO A 59 -21.30 -0.14 16.57
C PRO A 59 -20.24 -0.42 17.66
N SER A 60 -18.98 -0.64 17.28
CA SER A 60 -17.91 -0.98 18.22
C SER A 60 -17.06 0.24 18.54
N GLU A 61 -17.16 0.73 19.78
CA GLU A 61 -16.33 1.83 20.27
C GLU A 61 -14.83 1.52 20.14
N ILE A 62 -14.41 0.28 20.40
CA ILE A 62 -13.00 -0.15 20.26
C ILE A 62 -12.51 0.02 18.83
N LEU A 63 -13.34 -0.31 17.84
CA LEU A 63 -13.01 -0.10 16.43
C LEU A 63 -13.05 1.39 16.05
N LEU A 64 -13.97 2.19 16.60
CA LEU A 64 -14.00 3.64 16.39
C LEU A 64 -12.75 4.33 16.95
N GLN A 65 -12.25 3.87 18.10
CA GLN A 65 -10.99 4.37 18.66
C GLN A 65 -9.81 4.14 17.70
N GLU A 66 -9.77 3.02 16.97
CA GLU A 66 -8.71 2.73 16.00
C GLU A 66 -8.93 3.43 14.64
N TYR A 67 -10.16 3.42 14.13
CA TYR A 67 -10.45 3.81 12.75
C TYR A 67 -10.94 5.25 12.58
N ILE A 68 -11.18 5.98 13.68
CA ILE A 68 -11.46 7.43 13.69
C ILE A 68 -10.45 8.16 14.58
N MET A 69 -10.32 7.73 15.85
CA MET A 69 -9.60 8.51 16.86
C MET A 69 -8.08 8.35 16.83
N LYS A 70 -7.55 7.28 16.21
CA LYS A 70 -6.10 7.08 16.09
C LYS A 70 -5.53 7.98 14.99
N ASP A 71 -4.56 8.83 15.35
CA ASP A 71 -3.94 9.83 14.47
C ASP A 71 -2.59 9.41 13.88
N TYR A 72 -2.21 8.14 14.08
CA TYR A 72 -1.09 7.48 13.43
C TYR A 72 -1.46 6.05 13.04
N GLY A 73 -0.66 5.45 12.17
CA GLY A 73 -0.84 4.07 11.74
C GLY A 73 0.42 3.45 11.15
N PHE A 74 0.25 2.29 10.54
CA PHE A 74 1.32 1.58 9.85
C PHE A 74 0.93 1.24 8.42
N VAL A 75 1.90 1.39 7.52
CA VAL A 75 1.89 0.79 6.19
C VAL A 75 2.74 -0.47 6.26
N TYR A 76 2.30 -1.55 5.60
CA TYR A 76 3.10 -2.77 5.48
C TYR A 76 3.74 -2.82 4.10
N LYS A 77 5.07 -2.92 4.05
CA LYS A 77 5.87 -2.95 2.82
C LYS A 77 6.77 -4.18 2.79
N GLY A 78 7.50 -4.33 1.68
CA GLY A 78 8.43 -5.43 1.47
C GLY A 78 7.75 -6.54 0.68
N ARG A 79 7.83 -7.77 1.17
CA ARG A 79 7.35 -8.95 0.48
C ARG A 79 6.61 -9.90 1.43
N GLU A 80 5.88 -10.87 0.88
CA GLU A 80 5.07 -11.83 1.63
C GLU A 80 5.87 -12.58 2.71
N SER A 81 7.12 -12.95 2.41
CA SER A 81 7.99 -13.68 3.34
C SER A 81 8.75 -12.80 4.34
N PHE A 82 8.71 -11.47 4.15
CA PHE A 82 9.34 -10.50 5.04
C PHE A 82 8.62 -9.16 4.95
N VAL A 83 7.56 -9.03 5.75
CA VAL A 83 6.73 -7.83 5.82
C VAL A 83 7.31 -6.87 6.85
N THR A 84 7.59 -5.64 6.44
CA THR A 84 8.09 -4.57 7.31
C THR A 84 6.98 -3.57 7.62
N SER A 85 6.94 -3.11 8.88
CA SER A 85 5.96 -2.12 9.35
C SER A 85 6.56 -0.72 9.28
N TRP A 86 5.85 0.20 8.64
CA TRP A 86 6.27 1.57 8.43
C TRP A 86 5.33 2.54 9.13
N PRO A 87 5.79 3.29 10.13
CA PRO A 87 4.94 4.25 10.81
C PRO A 87 4.55 5.38 9.86
N TRP A 88 3.31 5.88 10.03
CA TRP A 88 2.79 7.03 9.30
C TRP A 88 1.98 7.92 10.23
N ASN A 89 2.26 9.22 10.20
CA ASN A 89 1.49 10.22 10.92
C ASN A 89 0.29 10.67 10.08
N TYR A 90 -0.92 10.23 10.43
CA TYR A 90 -2.14 10.70 9.75
C TYR A 90 -2.42 12.16 10.13
N GLY A 91 -2.46 12.45 11.43
CA GLY A 91 -2.59 13.82 11.95
C GLY A 91 -3.90 14.52 11.56
N GLN A 92 -5.01 13.79 11.46
CA GLN A 92 -6.32 14.36 11.10
C GLN A 92 -6.86 15.41 12.09
N PHE A 93 -6.27 15.53 13.28
CA PHE A 93 -6.63 16.51 14.32
C PHE A 93 -5.62 17.66 14.44
N GLU A 94 -4.67 17.75 13.52
CA GLU A 94 -3.78 18.90 13.42
C GLU A 94 -4.55 20.10 12.85
N GLU A 95 -4.10 21.31 13.22
CA GLU A 95 -4.72 22.56 12.78
C GLU A 95 -4.80 22.63 11.25
N ASP A 96 -5.88 23.24 10.74
CA ASP A 96 -6.22 23.42 9.32
C ASP A 96 -6.60 22.15 8.55
N ILE A 97 -6.32 20.93 9.06
CA ILE A 97 -6.51 19.71 8.27
C ILE A 97 -7.97 19.49 7.86
N ILE A 98 -8.92 19.80 8.74
CA ILE A 98 -10.35 19.68 8.42
C ILE A 98 -10.78 20.65 7.31
N ASP A 99 -10.29 21.90 7.34
CA ASP A 99 -10.59 22.90 6.33
C ASP A 99 -9.99 22.49 4.97
N ILE A 100 -8.77 21.94 4.98
CA ILE A 100 -8.12 21.40 3.78
C ILE A 100 -8.92 20.23 3.21
N CYS A 101 -9.49 19.35 4.05
CA CYS A 101 -10.33 18.25 3.59
C CYS A 101 -11.57 18.75 2.82
N PHE A 102 -12.20 19.83 3.27
CA PHE A 102 -13.29 20.47 2.54
C PHE A 102 -12.83 21.24 1.31
N GLU A 103 -11.63 21.85 1.34
CA GLU A 103 -11.00 22.45 0.17
C GLU A 103 -10.82 21.43 -0.95
N ILE A 104 -10.41 20.19 -0.63
CA ILE A 104 -10.29 19.09 -1.59
C ILE A 104 -11.64 18.82 -2.27
N LEU A 105 -12.74 18.68 -1.53
CA LEU A 105 -14.07 18.50 -2.14
C LEU A 105 -14.45 19.67 -3.08
N ASN A 106 -14.10 20.90 -2.69
CA ASN A 106 -14.38 22.11 -3.45
C ASN A 106 -13.47 22.29 -4.69
N LYS A 107 -12.49 21.41 -4.90
CA LYS A 107 -11.63 21.41 -6.10
C LYS A 107 -11.88 20.23 -7.03
N SER A 108 -12.84 19.36 -6.71
CA SER A 108 -13.21 18.23 -7.55
C SER A 108 -13.81 18.66 -8.89
N LEU A 109 -13.61 17.84 -9.92
CA LEU A 109 -14.25 18.04 -11.21
C LEU A 109 -15.78 18.13 -11.12
N TYR A 110 -16.38 17.41 -10.17
CA TYR A 110 -17.82 17.44 -9.90
C TYR A 110 -18.27 18.80 -9.34
N PHE A 111 -17.53 19.32 -8.37
CA PHE A 111 -17.77 20.65 -7.81
C PHE A 111 -17.59 21.74 -8.87
N LEU A 112 -16.48 21.73 -9.60
CA LEU A 112 -16.18 22.72 -10.64
C LEU A 112 -17.25 22.73 -11.75
N LYS A 113 -17.85 21.57 -12.03
CA LYS A 113 -18.93 21.45 -13.01
C LYS A 113 -20.27 21.97 -12.48
N ASN A 114 -20.65 21.64 -11.24
CA ASN A 114 -21.89 22.09 -10.64
C ASN A 114 -21.79 22.08 -9.10
N PRO A 115 -21.43 23.21 -8.47
CA PRO A 115 -21.23 23.29 -7.02
C PRO A 115 -22.49 22.92 -6.22
N SER A 116 -23.66 23.40 -6.63
CA SER A 116 -24.92 23.13 -5.93
C SER A 116 -25.29 21.65 -5.94
N LYS A 117 -25.03 20.96 -7.07
CA LYS A 117 -25.25 19.52 -7.17
C LYS A 117 -24.26 18.75 -6.30
N ASP A 118 -22.97 19.09 -6.37
CA ASP A 118 -21.94 18.47 -5.54
C ASP A 118 -22.27 18.60 -4.04
N TYR A 119 -22.58 19.82 -3.56
CA TYR A 119 -23.00 20.03 -2.17
C TYR A 119 -24.19 19.15 -1.78
N SER A 120 -25.21 19.05 -2.64
CA SER A 120 -26.40 18.24 -2.34
C SER A 120 -26.13 16.73 -2.22
N GLN A 121 -24.98 16.25 -2.73
CA GLN A 121 -24.58 14.84 -2.71
C GLN A 121 -23.59 14.51 -1.58
N ARG A 122 -23.08 15.52 -0.86
CA ARG A 122 -22.13 15.31 0.25
C ARG A 122 -22.74 14.70 1.51
N ASN A 123 -24.03 14.39 1.51
CA ASN A 123 -24.63 13.53 2.54
C ASN A 123 -24.50 12.02 2.22
N ASP A 124 -24.10 11.66 1.00
CA ASP A 124 -23.90 10.28 0.57
C ASP A 124 -22.42 9.91 0.69
N VAL A 125 -22.11 9.00 1.62
CA VAL A 125 -20.74 8.52 1.83
C VAL A 125 -20.18 7.80 0.60
N VAL A 126 -20.99 7.12 -0.20
CA VAL A 126 -20.55 6.45 -1.43
C VAL A 126 -20.04 7.50 -2.44
N TYR A 127 -20.77 8.61 -2.56
CA TYR A 127 -20.36 9.75 -3.38
C TYR A 127 -19.07 10.38 -2.88
N VAL A 128 -19.00 10.74 -1.59
CA VAL A 128 -17.81 11.37 -0.99
C VAL A 128 -16.57 10.49 -1.15
N CYS A 129 -16.71 9.18 -0.92
CA CYS A 129 -15.66 8.18 -1.13
C CYS A 129 -15.10 8.20 -2.55
N ARG A 130 -15.99 8.22 -3.55
CA ARG A 130 -15.60 8.18 -4.95
C ARG A 130 -14.99 9.50 -5.44
N VAL A 131 -15.50 10.64 -4.96
CA VAL A 131 -14.89 11.96 -5.22
C VAL A 131 -13.49 12.03 -4.62
N MET A 132 -13.34 11.55 -3.38
CA MET A 132 -12.06 11.58 -2.69
C MET A 132 -11.02 10.65 -3.34
N SER A 133 -11.38 9.43 -3.75
CA SER A 133 -10.41 8.56 -4.45
C SER A 133 -9.89 9.19 -5.75
N ALA A 134 -10.72 9.98 -6.45
CA ALA A 134 -10.27 10.80 -7.58
C ALA A 134 -9.34 11.94 -7.15
N MET A 135 -9.75 12.72 -6.15
CA MET A 135 -9.07 13.95 -5.77
C MET A 135 -7.75 13.77 -5.03
N ILE A 136 -7.48 12.59 -4.47
CA ILE A 136 -6.20 12.33 -3.83
C ILE A 136 -5.06 12.20 -4.87
N ASN A 137 -5.36 11.78 -6.10
CA ASN A 137 -4.40 11.83 -7.21
C ASN A 137 -4.63 13.04 -8.13
N SER A 138 -3.61 13.42 -8.90
CA SER A 138 -3.63 14.62 -9.73
C SER A 138 -3.74 14.33 -11.24
N ASN A 139 -4.23 13.16 -11.64
CA ASN A 139 -4.12 12.72 -13.03
C ASN A 139 -5.09 13.45 -13.97
N ASP A 140 -6.33 13.63 -13.54
CA ASP A 140 -7.38 14.31 -14.33
C ASP A 140 -7.73 15.67 -13.73
N ASP A 141 -7.75 15.74 -12.40
CA ASP A 141 -8.04 16.93 -11.61
C ASP A 141 -6.73 17.56 -11.11
N SER A 142 -6.80 18.79 -10.58
CA SER A 142 -5.71 19.36 -9.78
C SER A 142 -5.71 18.79 -8.34
N GLY A 143 -5.75 17.46 -8.24
CA GLY A 143 -5.80 16.74 -6.97
C GLY A 143 -4.50 16.80 -6.17
N VAL A 144 -4.47 16.09 -5.04
CA VAL A 144 -3.46 16.31 -3.98
C VAL A 144 -2.06 15.90 -4.41
N LEU A 145 -1.89 14.67 -4.90
CA LEU A 145 -0.57 14.07 -5.15
C LEU A 145 -0.36 13.74 -6.62
N GLN A 146 0.85 14.03 -7.10
CA GLN A 146 1.32 13.54 -8.40
C GLN A 146 2.11 12.24 -8.21
N GLY A 147 1.70 11.17 -8.91
CA GLY A 147 2.36 9.88 -8.86
C GLY A 147 3.71 9.84 -9.59
N ASN A 148 4.70 9.13 -9.06
CA ASN A 148 5.96 8.87 -9.76
C ASN A 148 6.63 7.56 -9.33
N TRP A 149 6.72 6.62 -10.27
CA TRP A 149 7.43 5.33 -10.15
C TRP A 149 8.70 5.26 -11.01
N GLY A 150 9.11 6.37 -11.63
CA GLY A 150 10.28 6.45 -12.52
C GLY A 150 11.61 6.72 -11.81
N GLU A 151 11.58 6.95 -10.50
CA GLU A 151 12.74 7.19 -9.61
C GLU A 151 13.53 8.50 -9.83
N ASP A 152 13.21 9.29 -10.86
CA ASP A 152 13.68 10.67 -10.93
C ASP A 152 12.73 11.58 -10.12
N TYR A 153 13.16 11.93 -8.91
CA TYR A 153 12.44 12.82 -8.01
C TYR A 153 13.02 14.24 -7.96
N SER A 154 13.90 14.62 -8.89
CA SER A 154 14.61 15.92 -8.88
C SER A 154 13.71 17.16 -8.80
N LYS A 155 12.44 17.05 -9.19
CA LYS A 155 11.44 18.14 -9.18
C LYS A 155 10.48 18.09 -7.98
N GLY A 156 10.74 17.24 -6.99
CA GLY A 156 9.87 17.02 -5.84
C GLY A 156 10.58 16.28 -4.71
N VAL A 157 9.79 15.65 -3.85
CA VAL A 157 10.25 14.81 -2.74
C VAL A 157 10.13 13.34 -3.16
N SER A 158 11.11 12.51 -2.81
CA SER A 158 10.99 11.07 -3.01
C SER A 158 9.81 10.54 -2.19
N PRO A 159 8.93 9.68 -2.75
CA PRO A 159 7.82 9.07 -2.01
C PRO A 159 8.23 8.36 -0.71
N LEU A 160 9.48 7.91 -0.61
CA LEU A 160 10.05 7.25 0.56
C LEU A 160 10.41 8.22 1.71
N GLU A 161 10.60 9.50 1.38
CA GLU A 161 10.99 10.55 2.32
C GLU A 161 9.77 11.22 3.00
N TRP A 162 8.55 10.81 2.67
CA TRP A 162 7.36 11.23 3.40
C TRP A 162 7.18 10.44 4.70
N ASN A 163 6.84 11.13 5.77
CA ASN A 163 6.66 10.54 7.09
C ASN A 163 5.25 10.78 7.69
N GLY A 164 4.42 11.59 7.02
CA GLY A 164 3.04 11.85 7.41
C GLY A 164 2.23 12.59 6.34
N SER A 165 0.92 12.65 6.54
CA SER A 165 -0.04 13.29 5.62
C SER A 165 -0.10 14.81 5.80
N VAL A 166 0.16 15.29 7.03
CA VAL A 166 -0.01 16.70 7.42
C VAL A 166 0.82 17.64 6.53
N ALA A 167 2.10 17.32 6.33
CA ALA A 167 2.99 18.13 5.49
C ALA A 167 2.52 18.18 4.03
N ILE A 168 2.03 17.05 3.49
CA ILE A 168 1.52 16.94 2.12
C ILE A 168 0.27 17.81 1.96
N LEU A 169 -0.71 17.66 2.84
CA LEU A 169 -1.99 18.39 2.77
C LEU A 169 -1.78 19.90 2.91
N ARG A 170 -0.96 20.33 3.88
CA ARG A 170 -0.61 21.75 4.05
C ARG A 170 0.14 22.30 2.85
N GLN A 171 1.07 21.54 2.26
CA GLN A 171 1.80 21.96 1.07
C GLN A 171 0.87 22.12 -0.14
N TRP A 172 -0.10 21.22 -0.33
CA TRP A 172 -1.08 21.31 -1.40
C TRP A 172 -1.95 22.56 -1.26
N SER A 173 -2.54 22.78 -0.07
CA SER A 173 -3.40 23.93 0.22
C SER A 173 -2.63 25.26 0.11
N ALA A 174 -1.44 25.36 0.71
CA ALA A 174 -0.60 26.56 0.65
C ALA A 174 -0.19 26.95 -0.79
N ARG A 175 -0.19 26.00 -1.73
CA ARG A 175 0.08 26.23 -3.15
C ARG A 175 -1.20 26.45 -3.98
N GLY A 176 -2.35 26.70 -3.34
CA GLY A 176 -3.63 26.94 -4.00
C GLY A 176 -4.21 25.70 -4.67
N GLY A 177 -3.88 24.51 -4.16
CA GLY A 177 -4.31 23.22 -4.71
C GLY A 177 -3.45 22.73 -5.89
N GLN A 178 -2.18 23.14 -5.98
CA GLN A 178 -1.25 22.57 -6.96
C GLN A 178 -0.72 21.21 -6.48
N PRO A 179 -0.63 20.20 -7.36
CA PRO A 179 -0.22 18.84 -6.96
C PRO A 179 1.14 18.79 -6.25
N VAL A 180 1.18 18.00 -5.18
CA VAL A 180 2.39 17.71 -4.41
C VAL A 180 3.16 16.58 -5.07
N LYS A 181 4.45 16.83 -5.33
CA LYS A 181 5.37 15.89 -5.97
C LYS A 181 6.28 15.27 -4.90
N TYR A 182 6.38 13.95 -4.76
CA TYR A 182 5.65 12.88 -5.47
C TYR A 182 5.04 11.88 -4.49
N GLY A 183 4.07 11.10 -4.95
CA GLY A 183 3.47 9.98 -4.23
C GLY A 183 3.64 8.63 -4.93
N GLN A 184 3.54 7.56 -4.14
CA GLN A 184 3.29 6.18 -4.58
C GLN A 184 2.13 5.60 -3.75
N CYS A 185 1.70 4.37 -4.01
CA CYS A 185 0.45 3.80 -3.49
C CYS A 185 0.25 4.02 -1.97
N TRP A 186 1.27 3.75 -1.15
CA TRP A 186 1.17 3.96 0.29
C TRP A 186 1.02 5.42 0.71
N VAL A 187 1.59 6.36 -0.05
CA VAL A 187 1.45 7.81 0.20
C VAL A 187 0.02 8.22 -0.11
N PHE A 188 -0.50 7.81 -1.27
CA PHE A 188 -1.89 8.08 -1.64
C PHE A 188 -2.86 7.49 -0.61
N ALA A 189 -2.70 6.20 -0.27
CA ALA A 189 -3.57 5.52 0.69
C ALA A 189 -3.51 6.17 2.09
N SER A 190 -2.34 6.60 2.54
CA SER A 190 -2.21 7.20 3.88
C SER A 190 -2.80 8.61 3.96
N VAL A 191 -2.65 9.41 2.88
CA VAL A 191 -3.32 10.72 2.77
C VAL A 191 -4.83 10.55 2.67
N MET A 192 -5.31 9.60 1.86
CA MET A 192 -6.73 9.25 1.78
C MET A 192 -7.29 8.81 3.14
N CYS A 193 -6.56 7.98 3.88
CA CYS A 193 -6.97 7.56 5.23
C CYS A 193 -7.13 8.76 6.18
N THR A 194 -6.22 9.74 6.08
CA THR A 194 -6.29 10.97 6.89
C THR A 194 -7.54 11.76 6.57
N VAL A 195 -7.81 12.00 5.28
CA VAL A 195 -8.96 12.78 4.83
C VAL A 195 -10.27 12.11 5.22
N MET A 196 -10.42 10.81 4.98
CA MET A 196 -11.66 10.10 5.30
C MET A 196 -11.93 10.03 6.81
N ARG A 197 -10.90 9.80 7.64
CA ARG A 197 -11.01 9.87 9.10
C ARG A 197 -11.41 11.27 9.57
N CYS A 198 -10.83 12.32 8.97
CA CYS A 198 -11.14 13.71 9.29
C CYS A 198 -12.62 14.04 8.98
N LEU A 199 -13.17 13.48 7.91
CA LEU A 199 -14.58 13.64 7.52
C LEU A 199 -15.57 12.79 8.34
N GLY A 200 -15.08 11.96 9.27
CA GLY A 200 -15.91 11.11 10.13
C GLY A 200 -16.21 9.72 9.57
N VAL A 201 -15.51 9.29 8.52
CA VAL A 201 -15.69 7.95 7.93
C VAL A 201 -14.67 6.99 8.53
N PRO A 202 -15.07 5.85 9.13
CA PRO A 202 -14.10 4.90 9.69
C PRO A 202 -13.28 4.28 8.57
N THR A 203 -11.95 4.46 8.62
CA THR A 203 -11.06 4.07 7.52
C THR A 203 -9.78 3.40 8.03
N ARG A 204 -9.31 2.38 7.30
CA ARG A 204 -8.01 1.73 7.51
C ARG A 204 -7.22 1.62 6.22
N VAL A 205 -5.89 1.54 6.36
CA VAL A 205 -4.96 1.27 5.25
C VAL A 205 -4.74 -0.23 5.14
N VAL A 206 -4.71 -0.73 3.90
CA VAL A 206 -4.55 -2.16 3.58
C VAL A 206 -3.40 -2.30 2.60
N SER A 207 -2.47 -3.21 2.88
CA SER A 207 -1.40 -3.62 1.97
C SER A 207 -1.69 -5.00 1.41
N ASN A 208 -1.62 -5.16 0.09
CA ASN A 208 -1.70 -6.43 -0.62
C ASN A 208 -0.34 -6.78 -1.21
N PHE A 209 0.20 -7.97 -0.92
CA PHE A 209 1.48 -8.40 -1.47
C PHE A 209 1.28 -9.23 -2.73
N HIS A 210 2.18 -9.08 -3.69
CA HIS A 210 2.06 -9.73 -5.00
C HIS A 210 0.75 -9.31 -5.71
N SER A 211 0.49 -7.99 -5.75
CA SER A 211 -0.76 -7.41 -6.24
C SER A 211 -0.79 -7.38 -7.75
N ALA A 212 -1.77 -8.04 -8.37
CA ALA A 212 -1.93 -7.99 -9.82
C ALA A 212 -2.52 -6.66 -10.28
N HIS A 213 -2.06 -6.19 -11.43
CA HIS A 213 -2.70 -5.12 -12.19
C HIS A 213 -3.10 -5.75 -13.52
N ASN A 214 -4.35 -6.21 -13.62
CA ASN A 214 -4.89 -6.87 -14.80
C ASN A 214 -5.68 -5.88 -15.66
N MET A 215 -5.05 -5.35 -16.71
CA MET A 215 -5.66 -4.33 -17.58
C MET A 215 -6.58 -4.93 -18.63
N ASP A 216 -6.31 -6.14 -19.12
CA ASP A 216 -7.11 -6.77 -20.16
C ASP A 216 -8.34 -7.53 -19.61
N GLY A 217 -8.45 -7.69 -18.28
CA GLY A 217 -9.58 -8.25 -17.56
C GLY A 217 -9.77 -9.75 -17.77
N ASN A 218 -8.71 -10.48 -18.14
CA ASN A 218 -8.78 -11.92 -18.41
C ASN A 218 -8.56 -12.82 -17.16
N LEU A 219 -8.22 -12.21 -16.01
CA LEU A 219 -7.81 -12.86 -14.74
C LEU A 219 -6.53 -13.69 -14.78
N THR A 220 -5.68 -13.51 -15.79
CA THR A 220 -4.34 -14.10 -15.91
C THR A 220 -3.31 -13.02 -16.17
N ILE A 221 -2.19 -13.05 -15.45
CA ILE A 221 -1.04 -12.17 -15.70
C ILE A 221 0.08 -12.99 -16.32
N ASP A 222 0.50 -12.61 -17.53
CA ASP A 222 1.56 -13.29 -18.25
C ASP A 222 2.93 -12.67 -17.94
N THR A 223 3.87 -13.49 -17.49
CA THR A 223 5.29 -13.11 -17.31
C THR A 223 6.17 -13.91 -18.27
N TYR A 224 7.21 -13.27 -18.80
CA TYR A 224 8.00 -13.81 -19.90
C TYR A 224 9.49 -13.89 -19.53
N TYR A 225 10.11 -15.03 -19.82
CA TYR A 225 11.55 -15.24 -19.64
C TYR A 225 12.20 -15.74 -20.93
N ASP A 226 13.46 -15.38 -21.18
CA ASP A 226 14.29 -15.96 -22.24
C ASP A 226 15.09 -17.18 -21.75
N GLN A 227 15.77 -17.91 -22.65
CA GLN A 227 16.62 -19.04 -22.25
C GLN A 227 17.79 -18.70 -21.31
N ASN A 228 18.14 -17.42 -21.13
CA ASN A 228 19.19 -16.96 -20.22
C ASN A 228 18.64 -16.60 -18.82
N ALA A 229 17.38 -16.93 -18.54
CA ALA A 229 16.65 -16.57 -17.33
C ALA A 229 16.46 -15.07 -17.14
N GLU A 230 16.57 -14.27 -18.20
CA GLU A 230 16.22 -12.85 -18.16
C GLU A 230 14.70 -12.70 -18.24
N MET A 231 14.12 -11.99 -17.26
CA MET A 231 12.74 -11.54 -17.33
C MET A 231 12.65 -10.43 -18.37
N LEU A 232 11.83 -10.68 -19.39
CA LEU A 232 11.64 -9.77 -20.50
C LEU A 232 10.50 -8.78 -20.21
N PRO A 233 10.62 -7.52 -20.68
CA PRO A 233 9.51 -6.58 -20.64
C PRO A 233 8.32 -7.13 -21.43
N SER A 234 7.13 -7.06 -20.85
CA SER A 234 5.89 -7.36 -21.57
C SER A 234 5.43 -6.14 -22.36
N GLU A 235 4.92 -6.35 -23.57
CA GLU A 235 4.19 -5.31 -24.31
C GLU A 235 2.81 -5.05 -23.68
N LYS A 236 2.28 -6.02 -22.92
CA LYS A 236 1.04 -5.83 -22.15
C LYS A 236 1.30 -4.90 -20.97
N GLN A 237 0.28 -4.14 -20.59
CA GLN A 237 0.33 -3.25 -19.43
C GLN A 237 0.19 -4.00 -18.09
N ASP A 238 -0.10 -5.30 -18.15
CA ASP A 238 -0.28 -6.15 -16.98
C ASP A 238 1.00 -6.25 -16.14
N LYS A 239 0.85 -6.12 -14.83
CA LYS A 239 1.97 -6.07 -13.89
C LYS A 239 1.63 -6.80 -12.61
N ILE A 240 2.64 -7.33 -11.93
CA ILE A 240 2.50 -7.86 -10.58
C ILE A 240 3.38 -7.01 -9.65
N TRP A 241 2.76 -6.18 -8.84
CA TRP A 241 3.47 -5.30 -7.92
C TRP A 241 3.93 -6.10 -6.71
N ASN A 242 5.13 -5.78 -6.19
CA ASN A 242 5.66 -6.47 -5.01
C ASN A 242 4.70 -6.33 -3.82
N PHE A 243 4.17 -5.12 -3.66
CA PHE A 243 3.01 -4.84 -2.84
C PHE A 243 2.25 -3.65 -3.43
N HIS A 244 0.98 -3.54 -3.10
CA HIS A 244 0.14 -2.39 -3.41
C HIS A 244 -0.66 -2.01 -2.17
N VAL A 245 -0.99 -0.73 -2.03
CA VAL A 245 -1.60 -0.21 -0.80
C VAL A 245 -2.82 0.64 -1.16
N TRP A 246 -3.95 0.33 -0.52
CA TRP A 246 -5.23 1.03 -0.69
C TRP A 246 -5.91 1.27 0.66
N ASN A 247 -7.16 1.72 0.64
CA ASN A 247 -7.98 1.96 1.82
C ASN A 247 -9.20 1.07 1.88
N GLU A 248 -9.65 0.78 3.09
CA GLU A 248 -11.02 0.33 3.32
C GLU A 248 -11.78 1.37 4.14
N CYS A 249 -12.97 1.77 3.68
CA CYS A 249 -13.90 2.62 4.42
C CYS A 249 -15.13 1.81 4.84
N TRP A 250 -15.61 2.02 6.06
CA TRP A 250 -16.79 1.37 6.59
C TRP A 250 -18.05 2.16 6.24
N MET A 251 -19.01 1.53 5.56
CA MET A 251 -20.30 2.15 5.24
C MET A 251 -21.39 1.12 4.90
N ILE A 252 -22.64 1.58 4.92
CA ILE A 252 -23.79 0.90 4.32
C ILE A 252 -23.78 1.15 2.79
N ARG A 253 -24.18 0.15 2.01
CA ARG A 253 -24.27 0.21 0.55
C ARG A 253 -25.72 0.09 0.09
N LYS A 254 -26.48 1.18 0.24
CA LYS A 254 -27.90 1.27 -0.17
C LYS A 254 -28.10 1.08 -1.68
N ASP A 255 -27.05 1.32 -2.46
CA ASP A 255 -26.98 1.14 -3.91
C ASP A 255 -26.75 -0.33 -4.34
N LEU A 256 -26.41 -1.22 -3.40
CA LEU A 256 -26.17 -2.64 -3.66
C LEU A 256 -27.28 -3.53 -3.07
N PRO A 257 -27.39 -4.80 -3.50
CA PRO A 257 -28.27 -5.77 -2.84
C PRO A 257 -27.91 -5.95 -1.35
N PRO A 258 -28.86 -6.44 -0.52
CA PRO A 258 -28.57 -6.71 0.89
C PRO A 258 -27.37 -7.65 1.07
N GLY A 259 -26.50 -7.30 2.02
CA GLY A 259 -25.34 -8.12 2.42
C GLY A 259 -23.98 -7.53 2.07
N TYR A 260 -23.89 -6.46 1.27
CA TYR A 260 -22.62 -5.88 0.82
C TYR A 260 -22.15 -4.65 1.61
N ASN A 261 -22.78 -4.36 2.75
CA ASN A 261 -22.36 -3.34 3.72
C ASN A 261 -21.02 -3.71 4.39
N GLY A 262 -20.45 -2.77 5.15
CA GLY A 262 -19.22 -2.96 5.92
C GLY A 262 -18.03 -2.35 5.19
N TRP A 263 -16.90 -3.05 5.17
CA TRP A 263 -15.68 -2.57 4.52
C TRP A 263 -15.80 -2.51 3.00
N GLN A 264 -15.45 -1.34 2.45
CA GLN A 264 -15.40 -1.07 1.02
C GLN A 264 -14.00 -0.63 0.62
N VAL A 265 -13.42 -1.23 -0.42
CA VAL A 265 -12.13 -0.85 -1.00
C VAL A 265 -12.26 0.49 -1.73
N LEU A 266 -11.35 1.40 -1.43
CA LEU A 266 -11.10 2.62 -2.19
C LEU A 266 -9.61 2.66 -2.51
N ASP A 267 -9.28 2.89 -3.77
CA ASP A 267 -7.89 3.06 -4.18
C ASP A 267 -7.68 4.42 -4.85
N PRO A 268 -6.98 5.36 -4.19
CA PRO A 268 -6.62 6.64 -4.78
C PRO A 268 -5.43 6.56 -5.74
N THR A 269 -4.77 5.41 -5.88
CA THR A 269 -3.64 5.22 -6.78
C THR A 269 -4.12 5.20 -8.23
N PRO A 270 -3.56 6.04 -9.13
CA PRO A 270 -4.05 6.13 -10.50
C PRO A 270 -3.57 4.96 -11.36
N GLN A 271 -4.22 3.81 -11.24
CA GLN A 271 -3.92 2.59 -11.98
C GLN A 271 -4.83 2.42 -13.21
N GLN A 272 -6.14 2.39 -12.98
CA GLN A 272 -7.15 2.23 -14.02
C GLN A 272 -8.19 3.35 -13.95
N THR A 273 -8.67 3.79 -15.11
CA THR A 273 -9.76 4.76 -15.19
C THR A 273 -11.11 4.08 -14.98
N SER A 274 -11.94 4.61 -14.09
CA SER A 274 -13.34 4.26 -13.92
C SER A 274 -14.24 5.34 -14.52
N SER A 275 -14.99 5.01 -15.57
CA SER A 275 -15.80 5.97 -16.35
C SER A 275 -14.99 7.18 -16.88
N GLY A 276 -13.73 6.94 -17.25
CA GLY A 276 -12.84 7.95 -17.83
C GLY A 276 -12.08 8.82 -16.82
N LEU A 277 -12.20 8.57 -15.52
CA LEU A 277 -11.45 9.26 -14.46
C LEU A 277 -10.62 8.26 -13.65
N PHE A 278 -9.44 8.64 -13.20
CA PHE A 278 -8.60 7.88 -12.28
C PHE A 278 -9.20 7.93 -10.86
N CYS A 279 -10.22 7.10 -10.65
CA CYS A 279 -10.83 6.84 -9.36
C CYS A 279 -11.19 5.36 -9.26
N CYS A 280 -11.12 4.79 -8.06
CA CYS A 280 -11.44 3.39 -7.83
C CYS A 280 -12.26 3.23 -6.54
N GLY A 281 -13.33 2.45 -6.63
CA GLY A 281 -14.24 2.15 -5.53
C GLY A 281 -15.37 3.18 -5.33
N PRO A 282 -16.18 3.01 -4.27
CA PRO A 282 -16.08 1.97 -3.24
C PRO A 282 -16.51 0.57 -3.73
N ALA A 283 -15.63 -0.44 -3.59
CA ALA A 283 -15.90 -1.84 -3.94
C ALA A 283 -16.12 -2.69 -2.68
N SER A 284 -17.24 -3.40 -2.57
CA SER A 284 -17.52 -4.20 -1.35
C SER A 284 -16.50 -5.35 -1.20
N VAL A 285 -15.81 -5.41 -0.05
CA VAL A 285 -14.86 -6.51 0.26
C VAL A 285 -15.56 -7.87 0.20
N ARG A 286 -16.83 -7.93 0.61
CA ARG A 286 -17.65 -9.14 0.46
C ARG A 286 -17.93 -9.47 -1.00
N ALA A 287 -18.24 -8.48 -1.85
CA ALA A 287 -18.47 -8.73 -3.27
C ALA A 287 -17.19 -9.27 -3.95
N ILE A 288 -16.02 -8.78 -3.55
CA ILE A 288 -14.73 -9.30 -3.98
C ILE A 288 -14.58 -10.77 -3.54
N LYS A 289 -14.77 -11.07 -2.25
CA LYS A 289 -14.68 -12.44 -1.74
C LYS A 289 -15.61 -13.44 -2.41
N GLU A 290 -16.82 -13.03 -2.77
CA GLU A 290 -17.82 -13.90 -3.40
C GLU A 290 -17.77 -13.88 -4.94
N GLY A 291 -16.79 -13.18 -5.54
CA GLY A 291 -16.64 -13.09 -7.01
C GLY A 291 -17.81 -12.40 -7.69
N GLU A 292 -18.47 -11.46 -7.01
CA GLU A 292 -19.61 -10.69 -7.51
C GLU A 292 -19.18 -9.45 -8.30
N VAL A 293 -18.25 -9.65 -9.23
CA VAL A 293 -17.54 -8.64 -10.02
C VAL A 293 -18.45 -7.66 -10.78
N HIS A 294 -19.68 -8.02 -11.10
CA HIS A 294 -20.64 -7.12 -11.74
C HIS A 294 -21.16 -5.97 -10.86
N LEU A 295 -20.97 -6.03 -9.54
CA LEU A 295 -21.45 -5.00 -8.62
C LEU A 295 -20.54 -3.78 -8.67
N ALA A 296 -21.13 -2.59 -8.58
CA ALA A 296 -20.39 -1.35 -8.54
C ALA A 296 -19.65 -1.18 -7.18
N TYR A 297 -18.52 -0.50 -7.13
CA TYR A 297 -17.76 0.09 -8.23
C TYR A 297 -16.47 -0.68 -8.41
N ASP A 298 -15.98 -0.81 -9.64
CA ASP A 298 -14.62 -1.29 -9.94
C ASP A 298 -14.27 -2.69 -9.37
N THR A 299 -15.27 -3.45 -8.90
CA THR A 299 -15.11 -4.79 -8.34
C THR A 299 -14.35 -5.76 -9.25
N PRO A 300 -14.49 -5.76 -10.59
CA PRO A 300 -13.69 -6.64 -11.44
C PRO A 300 -12.19 -6.36 -11.35
N PHE A 301 -11.82 -5.09 -11.28
CA PHE A 301 -10.43 -4.66 -11.16
C PHE A 301 -9.85 -5.11 -9.83
N VAL A 302 -10.49 -4.71 -8.72
CA VAL A 302 -10.03 -5.05 -7.36
C VAL A 302 -10.02 -6.57 -7.13
N TYR A 303 -10.97 -7.31 -7.71
CA TYR A 303 -10.98 -8.77 -7.66
C TYR A 303 -9.73 -9.37 -8.32
N ALA A 304 -9.32 -8.85 -9.48
CA ALA A 304 -8.13 -9.32 -10.18
C ALA A 304 -6.86 -9.07 -9.36
N GLU A 305 -6.78 -7.94 -8.64
CA GLU A 305 -5.61 -7.59 -7.82
C GLU A 305 -5.25 -8.64 -6.76
N VAL A 306 -6.25 -9.39 -6.28
CA VAL A 306 -6.10 -10.37 -5.20
C VAL A 306 -6.32 -11.83 -5.63
N ASN A 307 -6.87 -12.08 -6.82
CA ASN A 307 -7.23 -13.43 -7.27
C ASN A 307 -6.73 -13.81 -8.67
N ALA A 308 -6.07 -12.93 -9.44
CA ALA A 308 -5.60 -13.33 -10.78
C ALA A 308 -4.60 -14.50 -10.70
N ASP A 309 -4.59 -15.35 -11.73
CA ASP A 309 -3.59 -16.38 -11.90
C ASP A 309 -2.33 -15.77 -12.54
N GLU A 310 -1.13 -16.26 -12.20
CA GLU A 310 0.12 -15.91 -12.87
C GLU A 310 0.55 -17.05 -13.80
N VAL A 311 0.83 -16.72 -15.06
CA VAL A 311 1.34 -17.68 -16.06
C VAL A 311 2.72 -17.22 -16.49
N ILE A 312 3.72 -18.09 -16.32
CA ILE A 312 5.10 -17.79 -16.67
C ILE A 312 5.48 -18.57 -17.93
N TRP A 313 5.90 -17.84 -18.95
CA TRP A 313 6.23 -18.34 -20.27
C TRP A 313 7.73 -18.26 -20.54
N LEU A 314 8.23 -19.26 -21.26
CA LEU A 314 9.54 -19.24 -21.90
C LEU A 314 9.37 -18.76 -23.36
N LEU A 315 10.08 -17.70 -23.72
CA LEU A 315 10.28 -17.33 -25.11
C LEU A 315 11.54 -17.97 -25.67
N ARG A 316 11.41 -18.52 -26.88
CA ARG A 316 12.53 -18.89 -27.75
C ARG A 316 12.30 -18.24 -29.10
N ASP A 317 13.35 -17.65 -29.67
CA ASP A 317 13.31 -16.97 -30.97
C ASP A 317 12.21 -15.88 -31.10
N GLY A 318 11.81 -15.27 -29.98
CA GLY A 318 10.80 -14.21 -29.96
C GLY A 318 9.34 -14.70 -29.89
N GLU A 319 9.12 -16.02 -29.79
CA GLU A 319 7.77 -16.60 -29.64
C GLU A 319 7.64 -17.33 -28.28
N ALA A 320 6.46 -17.24 -27.67
CA ALA A 320 6.12 -17.98 -26.45
C ALA A 320 5.91 -19.47 -26.79
N GLN A 321 6.83 -20.34 -26.34
CA GLN A 321 6.85 -21.75 -26.75
C GLN A 321 6.49 -22.73 -25.62
N GLU A 322 6.83 -22.42 -24.38
CA GLU A 322 6.68 -23.34 -23.24
C GLU A 322 6.14 -22.57 -22.02
N ILE A 323 5.21 -23.17 -21.28
CA ILE A 323 4.76 -22.64 -19.99
C ILE A 323 5.67 -23.22 -18.92
N LEU A 324 6.40 -22.35 -18.22
CA LEU A 324 7.30 -22.70 -17.14
C LEU A 324 6.55 -22.90 -15.81
N ALA A 325 5.51 -22.11 -15.57
CA ALA A 325 4.69 -22.17 -14.36
C ALA A 325 3.28 -21.62 -14.61
N HIS A 326 2.29 -22.18 -13.91
CA HIS A 326 0.95 -21.61 -13.76
C HIS A 326 0.63 -21.59 -12.27
N ASN A 327 0.71 -20.41 -11.68
CA ASN A 327 0.52 -20.21 -10.24
C ASN A 327 -0.89 -19.65 -10.01
N THR A 328 -1.78 -20.49 -9.49
CA THR A 328 -3.15 -20.07 -9.11
C THR A 328 -3.21 -19.46 -7.71
N SER A 329 -2.06 -19.31 -7.05
CA SER A 329 -1.99 -18.91 -5.65
C SER A 329 -0.76 -18.03 -5.38
N SER A 330 -0.15 -17.37 -6.37
CA SER A 330 0.95 -16.43 -6.10
C SER A 330 0.46 -15.02 -5.79
N ILE A 331 -0.63 -14.59 -6.43
CA ILE A 331 -1.19 -13.23 -6.32
C ILE A 331 -2.05 -13.07 -5.06
N GLY A 332 -2.06 -11.86 -4.50
CA GLY A 332 -2.98 -11.51 -3.42
C GLY A 332 -2.60 -12.13 -2.07
N LYS A 333 -1.37 -11.93 -1.62
CA LYS A 333 -0.83 -12.56 -0.39
C LYS A 333 -0.77 -11.60 0.78
N GLU A 334 -0.84 -12.18 1.98
CA GLU A 334 -0.57 -11.51 3.24
C GLU A 334 -1.29 -10.16 3.34
N ILE A 335 -2.56 -10.09 2.91
CA ILE A 335 -3.31 -8.83 2.85
C ILE A 335 -3.40 -8.31 4.28
N SER A 336 -2.79 -7.16 4.54
CA SER A 336 -2.42 -6.73 5.88
C SER A 336 -2.99 -5.37 6.23
N THR A 337 -3.40 -5.23 7.49
CA THR A 337 -3.76 -3.93 8.09
C THR A 337 -3.24 -3.85 9.51
N LYS A 338 -3.32 -2.67 10.13
CA LYS A 338 -2.93 -2.48 11.53
C LYS A 338 -3.97 -3.14 12.43
N MET A 339 -3.49 -3.92 13.41
CA MET A 339 -4.36 -4.54 14.41
C MET A 339 -4.98 -3.47 15.31
N VAL A 340 -6.25 -3.65 15.64
CA VAL A 340 -6.98 -2.74 16.52
C VAL A 340 -6.34 -2.71 17.91
N GLY A 341 -5.98 -1.52 18.39
CA GLY A 341 -5.41 -1.34 19.73
C GLY A 341 -3.97 -1.85 19.90
N SER A 342 -3.31 -2.27 18.81
CA SER A 342 -1.93 -2.78 18.82
C SER A 342 -1.17 -2.28 17.60
N ASP A 343 0.16 -2.22 17.70
CA ASP A 343 1.03 -1.85 16.58
C ASP A 343 1.45 -3.06 15.73
N GLN A 344 0.88 -4.23 16.03
CA GLN A 344 1.08 -5.46 15.28
C GLN A 344 0.30 -5.48 13.97
N ARG A 345 0.83 -6.24 13.00
CA ARG A 345 0.17 -6.59 11.75
C ARG A 345 -1.01 -7.53 12.01
N GLN A 346 -2.13 -7.26 11.35
CA GLN A 346 -3.26 -8.16 11.22
C GLN A 346 -3.37 -8.63 9.77
N ASP A 347 -3.33 -9.95 9.55
CA ASP A 347 -3.69 -10.54 8.27
C ASP A 347 -5.22 -10.58 8.11
N ILE A 348 -5.70 -10.08 6.99
CA ILE A 348 -7.11 -10.03 6.59
C ILE A 348 -7.34 -10.71 5.22
N THR A 349 -6.42 -11.54 4.74
CA THR A 349 -6.50 -12.25 3.45
C THR A 349 -7.80 -13.03 3.33
N GLY A 350 -8.22 -13.70 4.41
CA GLY A 350 -9.47 -14.44 4.47
C GLY A 350 -10.75 -13.59 4.34
N SER A 351 -10.65 -12.27 4.39
CA SER A 351 -11.76 -11.35 4.11
C SER A 351 -11.92 -11.07 2.61
N TYR A 352 -10.86 -11.22 1.82
CA TYR A 352 -10.85 -10.96 0.38
C TYR A 352 -11.02 -12.21 -0.47
N LYS A 353 -10.59 -13.36 0.01
CA LYS A 353 -10.70 -14.63 -0.72
C LYS A 353 -10.79 -15.84 0.20
N TYR A 354 -11.21 -16.95 -0.38
CA TYR A 354 -11.20 -18.25 0.28
C TYR A 354 -9.77 -18.80 0.35
N PRO A 355 -9.47 -19.76 1.25
CA PRO A 355 -8.14 -20.35 1.35
C PRO A 355 -7.69 -20.97 0.02
N GLU A 356 -6.45 -20.71 -0.33
CA GLU A 356 -5.82 -21.21 -1.56
C GLU A 356 -5.91 -22.75 -1.64
N GLY A 357 -6.31 -23.27 -2.80
CA GLY A 357 -6.49 -24.71 -3.00
C GLY A 357 -7.80 -25.28 -2.44
N SER A 358 -8.67 -24.45 -1.85
CA SER A 358 -10.02 -24.90 -1.46
C SER A 358 -10.97 -24.96 -2.67
N PRO A 359 -11.96 -25.86 -2.68
CA PRO A 359 -12.97 -25.92 -3.74
C PRO A 359 -13.74 -24.60 -3.91
N GLU A 360 -13.95 -23.87 -2.81
CA GLU A 360 -14.66 -22.59 -2.79
C GLU A 360 -13.88 -21.50 -3.52
N GLU A 361 -12.57 -21.38 -3.26
CA GLU A 361 -11.68 -20.44 -3.97
C GLU A 361 -11.82 -20.64 -5.48
N ARG A 362 -11.62 -21.87 -5.95
CA ARG A 362 -11.65 -22.17 -7.37
C ARG A 362 -13.03 -21.96 -7.98
N SER A 363 -14.09 -22.33 -7.27
CA SER A 363 -15.48 -22.12 -7.71
C SER A 363 -15.78 -20.63 -7.89
N VAL A 364 -15.36 -19.79 -6.93
CA VAL A 364 -15.52 -18.34 -6.99
C VAL A 364 -14.70 -17.72 -8.11
N PHE A 365 -13.44 -18.15 -8.29
CA PHE A 365 -12.62 -17.72 -9.43
C PHE A 365 -13.32 -18.03 -10.76
N MET A 366 -13.79 -19.27 -10.95
CA MET A 366 -14.44 -19.67 -12.20
C MET A 366 -15.72 -18.87 -12.45
N LYS A 367 -16.49 -18.59 -11.40
CA LYS A 367 -17.67 -17.71 -11.46
C LYS A 367 -17.30 -16.29 -11.89
N ALA A 368 -16.27 -15.69 -11.29
CA ALA A 368 -15.82 -14.34 -11.62
C ALA A 368 -15.27 -14.28 -13.06
N SER A 369 -14.41 -15.22 -13.43
CA SER A 369 -13.84 -15.37 -14.78
C SER A 369 -14.91 -15.47 -15.85
N GLN A 370 -15.94 -16.31 -15.66
CA GLN A 370 -17.06 -16.40 -16.59
C GLN A 370 -17.81 -15.08 -16.75
N LYS A 371 -17.99 -14.31 -15.67
CA LYS A 371 -18.66 -12.99 -15.73
C LYS A 371 -17.79 -11.95 -16.46
N MET A 372 -16.49 -11.94 -16.22
CA MET A 372 -15.55 -10.99 -16.83
C MET A 372 -15.28 -11.28 -18.31
N LEU A 373 -15.31 -12.55 -18.73
CA LEU A 373 -15.05 -12.96 -20.11
C LEU A 373 -16.28 -12.93 -21.03
N ARG A 374 -17.51 -12.93 -20.49
CA ARG A 374 -18.76 -12.89 -21.28
C ARG A 374 -18.84 -11.77 -22.35
N PRO A 375 -18.30 -10.55 -22.14
CA PRO A 375 -18.30 -9.50 -23.16
C PRO A 375 -17.29 -9.72 -24.29
N LYS A 376 -16.24 -10.54 -24.08
CA LYS A 376 -15.15 -10.77 -25.04
C LYS A 376 -15.26 -12.21 -25.56
N ARG A 377 -15.84 -12.40 -26.76
CA ARG A 377 -15.81 -13.69 -27.50
C ARG A 377 -14.39 -14.03 -28.00
N ALA A 378 -13.39 -13.93 -27.14
CA ALA A 378 -12.04 -14.40 -27.42
C ALA A 378 -11.86 -15.74 -26.71
N SER A 379 -11.40 -16.75 -27.45
CA SER A 379 -10.90 -18.01 -26.89
C SER A 379 -9.85 -17.71 -25.82
N SER A 380 -10.19 -17.90 -24.54
CA SER A 380 -9.24 -17.61 -23.47
C SER A 380 -8.26 -18.77 -23.33
N LEU A 381 -6.97 -18.45 -23.45
CA LEU A 381 -5.85 -19.34 -23.10
C LEU A 381 -6.07 -19.99 -21.72
N LEU A 382 -6.75 -19.30 -20.81
CA LEU A 382 -7.17 -19.80 -19.49
C LEU A 382 -8.01 -21.09 -19.55
N LEU A 383 -8.96 -21.23 -20.49
CA LEU A 383 -9.78 -22.45 -20.63
C LEU A 383 -8.94 -23.62 -21.16
N ASP A 384 -7.98 -23.36 -22.04
CA ASP A 384 -7.04 -24.37 -22.56
C ASP A 384 -6.00 -24.76 -21.50
N LEU A 385 -5.49 -23.80 -20.71
CA LEU A 385 -4.59 -23.99 -19.58
C LEU A 385 -5.21 -24.85 -18.48
N LEU A 386 -6.46 -24.58 -18.09
CA LEU A 386 -7.21 -25.34 -17.07
C LEU A 386 -7.47 -26.80 -17.48
N GLY A 387 -7.48 -27.10 -18.78
CA GLY A 387 -7.59 -28.47 -19.30
C GLY A 387 -6.25 -29.19 -19.45
N SER A 388 -5.13 -28.46 -19.35
CA SER A 388 -3.80 -28.99 -19.61
C SER A 388 -3.19 -29.54 -18.31
N ARG A 389 -2.99 -30.87 -18.25
CA ARG A 389 -2.20 -31.52 -17.19
C ARG A 389 -0.69 -31.29 -17.38
N VAL A 390 -0.27 -30.07 -17.69
CA VAL A 390 1.10 -29.78 -18.15
C VAL A 390 2.12 -29.87 -17.00
N PHE A 391 1.68 -29.87 -15.74
CA PHE A 391 2.57 -29.77 -14.58
C PHE A 391 2.82 -31.06 -13.79
N GLU A 392 2.30 -32.21 -14.21
CA GLU A 392 2.43 -33.43 -13.38
C GLU A 392 3.79 -34.16 -13.49
N ASP A 393 4.66 -33.84 -14.47
CA ASP A 393 5.87 -34.64 -14.73
C ASP A 393 7.17 -33.82 -14.84
N GLN A 394 7.56 -33.10 -13.77
CA GLN A 394 8.91 -32.49 -13.70
C GLN A 394 9.93 -33.47 -13.07
N PRO A 395 11.01 -33.84 -13.79
CA PRO A 395 12.02 -34.80 -13.31
C PRO A 395 12.80 -34.33 -12.06
N VAL A 396 12.87 -33.01 -11.88
CA VAL A 396 13.77 -32.35 -10.93
C VAL A 396 13.02 -31.21 -10.27
N GLN A 397 13.24 -31.03 -8.97
CA GLN A 397 12.81 -29.84 -8.24
C GLN A 397 14.03 -28.98 -7.89
N LEU A 398 13.85 -27.65 -8.03
CA LEU A 398 14.88 -26.66 -7.75
C LEU A 398 14.35 -25.61 -6.76
N GLN A 399 15.19 -25.23 -5.80
CA GLN A 399 14.89 -24.13 -4.87
C GLN A 399 16.12 -23.28 -4.60
N LEU A 400 15.90 -21.97 -4.46
CA LEU A 400 16.92 -21.00 -4.07
C LEU A 400 16.71 -20.53 -2.62
N HIS A 401 17.74 -20.75 -1.81
CA HIS A 401 17.77 -20.37 -0.40
C HIS A 401 18.82 -19.28 -0.14
N LEU A 402 18.53 -18.39 0.80
CA LEU A 402 19.48 -17.40 1.28
C LEU A 402 20.26 -17.99 2.44
N THR A 403 21.59 -17.86 2.44
CA THR A 403 22.41 -18.34 3.57
C THR A 403 22.29 -17.42 4.80
N ARG A 404 21.95 -16.15 4.58
CA ARG A 404 21.72 -15.13 5.62
C ARG A 404 20.78 -14.05 5.08
N MET A 405 20.22 -13.25 5.99
CA MET A 405 19.42 -12.08 5.62
C MET A 405 20.27 -11.12 4.77
N PRO A 406 19.79 -10.72 3.58
CA PRO A 406 20.57 -9.88 2.69
C PRO A 406 20.45 -8.42 3.15
N VAL A 407 21.59 -7.77 3.37
CA VAL A 407 21.68 -6.39 3.85
C VAL A 407 22.23 -5.54 2.72
N TRP A 408 21.72 -4.31 2.56
CA TRP A 408 22.30 -3.37 1.61
C TRP A 408 23.79 -3.16 1.91
N GLY A 409 24.64 -3.09 0.89
CA GLY A 409 26.09 -2.89 1.09
C GLY A 409 26.96 -4.14 1.26
N GLN A 410 26.39 -5.35 1.27
CA GLN A 410 27.15 -6.60 1.46
C GLN A 410 26.84 -7.65 0.40
N ASP A 411 27.81 -8.50 0.03
CA ASP A 411 27.56 -9.64 -0.87
C ASP A 411 26.43 -10.56 -0.37
N VAL A 412 25.63 -11.05 -1.33
CA VAL A 412 24.47 -11.91 -1.06
C VAL A 412 24.80 -13.37 -1.41
N PRO A 413 25.03 -14.23 -0.40
CA PRO A 413 25.21 -15.67 -0.61
C PRO A 413 23.86 -16.38 -0.76
N LEU A 414 23.78 -17.23 -1.78
CA LEU A 414 22.61 -18.03 -2.14
C LEU A 414 23.03 -19.51 -2.23
N THR A 415 22.10 -20.42 -2.00
CA THR A 415 22.30 -21.85 -2.22
C THR A 415 21.20 -22.39 -3.12
N LEU A 416 21.57 -22.98 -4.25
CA LEU A 416 20.66 -23.75 -5.08
C LEU A 416 20.57 -25.18 -4.52
N HIS A 417 19.37 -25.59 -4.14
CA HIS A 417 19.04 -26.96 -3.81
C HIS A 417 18.37 -27.62 -5.01
N VAL A 418 18.89 -28.78 -5.40
CA VAL A 418 18.38 -29.55 -6.54
C VAL A 418 18.22 -31.00 -6.12
N TRP A 419 17.04 -31.56 -6.28
CA TRP A 419 16.79 -32.99 -6.03
C TRP A 419 15.88 -33.59 -7.08
N ARG A 420 16.04 -34.89 -7.27
CA ARG A 420 15.30 -35.65 -8.29
C ARG A 420 13.97 -36.11 -7.71
N VAL A 421 12.89 -35.94 -8.47
CA VAL A 421 11.58 -36.47 -8.07
C VAL A 421 11.55 -37.99 -8.33
N PRO A 422 11.17 -38.83 -7.36
CA PRO A 422 11.12 -40.28 -7.55
C PRO A 422 9.93 -40.64 -8.46
N GLU A 423 10.18 -40.91 -9.73
CA GLU A 423 9.13 -41.33 -10.66
C GLU A 423 9.50 -42.60 -11.44
N ARG A 424 8.48 -43.41 -11.75
CA ARG A 424 8.63 -44.69 -12.46
C ARG A 424 8.98 -44.51 -13.95
N ALA A 425 8.71 -43.35 -14.53
CA ALA A 425 8.90 -43.05 -15.95
C ALA A 425 10.30 -42.54 -16.33
N HIS A 426 11.14 -42.19 -15.35
CA HIS A 426 12.44 -41.57 -15.65
C HIS A 426 13.54 -42.61 -15.94
N PRO A 427 14.47 -42.31 -16.87
CA PRO A 427 15.59 -43.20 -17.19
C PRO A 427 16.42 -43.52 -15.94
N ARG A 428 16.90 -44.76 -15.81
CA ARG A 428 17.73 -45.20 -14.66
C ARG A 428 19.08 -44.46 -14.53
N GLY A 429 19.48 -43.70 -15.54
CA GLY A 429 20.74 -42.94 -15.58
C GLY A 429 20.68 -41.59 -14.85
N PRO A 430 21.83 -40.91 -14.74
CA PRO A 430 21.89 -39.54 -14.23
C PRO A 430 21.15 -38.58 -15.16
N ILE A 431 20.55 -37.54 -14.58
CA ILE A 431 19.96 -36.42 -15.33
C ILE A 431 21.00 -35.31 -15.42
N ARG A 432 21.28 -34.83 -16.62
CA ARG A 432 22.18 -33.68 -16.82
C ARG A 432 21.38 -32.39 -16.95
N LEU A 433 21.79 -31.40 -16.18
CA LEU A 433 21.12 -30.10 -16.12
C LEU A 433 22.12 -29.01 -16.48
N VAL A 434 21.69 -28.11 -17.35
CA VAL A 434 22.34 -26.82 -17.56
C VAL A 434 21.46 -25.76 -16.91
N VAL A 435 21.96 -25.15 -15.84
CA VAL A 435 21.23 -24.10 -15.11
C VAL A 435 21.85 -22.75 -15.42
N ARG A 436 21.07 -21.86 -16.03
CA ARG A 436 21.45 -20.48 -16.36
C ARG A 436 20.75 -19.54 -15.39
N PHE A 437 21.53 -18.75 -14.67
CA PHE A 437 21.06 -17.75 -13.72
C PHE A 437 21.21 -16.34 -14.26
N CYS A 438 20.26 -15.49 -13.87
CA CYS A 438 20.25 -14.06 -14.10
C CYS A 438 19.77 -13.35 -12.84
N ALA A 439 20.42 -12.25 -12.46
CA ALA A 439 19.92 -11.34 -11.44
C ALA A 439 19.62 -9.97 -12.04
N GLN A 440 18.42 -9.43 -11.80
CA GLN A 440 17.98 -8.14 -12.31
C GLN A 440 17.45 -7.25 -11.18
N PRO A 441 17.59 -5.91 -11.27
CA PRO A 441 16.88 -5.00 -10.37
C PRO A 441 15.39 -5.18 -10.60
N LEU A 442 14.64 -5.40 -9.53
CA LEU A 442 13.19 -5.50 -9.55
C LEU A 442 12.60 -4.13 -9.22
N LEU A 443 11.68 -3.67 -10.05
CA LEU A 443 10.94 -2.43 -9.83
C LEU A 443 9.71 -2.72 -8.95
N HIS A 444 9.24 -1.70 -8.22
CA HIS A 444 8.03 -1.78 -7.41
C HIS A 444 6.84 -2.40 -8.16
N GLY A 445 6.61 -1.94 -9.39
CA GLY A 445 5.54 -2.41 -10.26
C GLY A 445 5.80 -3.73 -10.97
N GLY A 446 6.74 -4.57 -10.52
CA GLY A 446 6.98 -5.92 -11.03
C GLY A 446 7.90 -6.06 -12.24
N GLY A 447 8.16 -4.97 -12.95
CA GLY A 447 9.11 -4.97 -14.08
C GLY A 447 10.56 -5.10 -13.62
N THR A 448 11.46 -5.41 -14.55
CA THR A 448 12.90 -5.53 -14.28
C THR A 448 13.74 -4.56 -15.11
N ARG A 449 14.94 -4.24 -14.62
CA ARG A 449 15.98 -3.56 -15.41
C ARG A 449 16.97 -4.57 -16.01
N LYS A 450 17.96 -4.07 -16.75
CA LYS A 450 19.02 -4.89 -17.36
C LYS A 450 19.74 -5.77 -16.32
N PRO A 451 20.19 -6.98 -16.71
CA PRO A 451 20.93 -7.90 -15.84
C PRO A 451 22.13 -7.26 -15.11
N LEU A 452 22.24 -7.59 -13.83
CA LEU A 452 23.33 -7.22 -12.92
C LEU A 452 24.43 -8.27 -12.92
N TRP A 453 24.03 -9.53 -13.09
CA TRP A 453 24.84 -10.71 -12.89
C TRP A 453 24.23 -11.89 -13.63
N ARG A 454 25.09 -12.77 -14.15
CA ARG A 454 24.71 -14.04 -14.78
C ARG A 454 25.71 -15.11 -14.39
N GLN A 455 25.24 -16.34 -14.27
CA GLN A 455 26.09 -17.52 -14.04
C GLN A 455 25.49 -18.74 -14.73
N MET A 456 26.36 -19.65 -15.19
CA MET A 456 25.95 -20.95 -15.73
C MET A 456 26.55 -22.05 -14.87
N VAL A 457 25.77 -23.09 -14.58
CA VAL A 457 26.18 -24.25 -13.80
C VAL A 457 25.76 -25.52 -14.53
N HIS A 458 26.66 -26.49 -14.60
CA HIS A 458 26.38 -27.83 -15.11
C HIS A 458 26.27 -28.79 -13.93
N LEU A 459 25.14 -29.49 -13.81
CA LEU A 459 24.88 -30.44 -12.75
C LEU A 459 24.59 -31.81 -13.33
N SER A 460 24.99 -32.86 -12.60
CA SER A 460 24.64 -34.24 -12.91
C SER A 460 23.99 -34.86 -11.68
N LEU A 461 22.70 -35.19 -11.80
CA LEU A 461 21.85 -35.60 -10.70
C LEU A 461 21.56 -37.10 -10.80
N ASP A 462 22.21 -37.89 -9.94
CA ASP A 462 21.95 -39.32 -9.82
C ASP A 462 20.62 -39.61 -9.13
N VAL A 463 20.12 -40.84 -9.28
CA VAL A 463 18.90 -41.32 -8.60
C VAL A 463 19.04 -41.16 -7.08
N GLY A 464 18.09 -40.45 -6.46
CA GLY A 464 18.02 -40.27 -5.00
C GLY A 464 19.05 -39.30 -4.40
N LYS A 465 19.85 -38.60 -5.22
CA LYS A 465 20.76 -37.56 -4.73
C LYS A 465 20.09 -36.18 -4.67
N GLU A 466 20.53 -35.40 -3.69
CA GLU A 466 20.32 -33.95 -3.60
C GLU A 466 21.68 -33.26 -3.77
N ILE A 467 21.69 -32.15 -4.51
CA ILE A 467 22.86 -31.30 -4.71
C ILE A 467 22.55 -29.94 -4.09
N GLN A 468 23.50 -29.44 -3.28
CA GLN A 468 23.53 -28.06 -2.81
C GLN A 468 24.67 -27.34 -3.49
N TRP A 469 24.35 -26.33 -4.30
CA TRP A 469 25.32 -25.57 -5.06
C TRP A 469 25.39 -24.13 -4.55
N PRO A 470 26.54 -23.66 -4.01
CA PRO A 470 26.67 -22.30 -3.54
C PRO A 470 26.75 -21.31 -4.71
N LEU A 471 26.04 -20.20 -4.58
CA LEU A 471 26.00 -19.07 -5.49
C LEU A 471 26.35 -17.79 -4.70
N LEU A 472 26.99 -16.83 -5.35
CA LEU A 472 27.34 -15.56 -4.75
C LEU A 472 26.98 -14.42 -5.69
N LEU A 473 26.14 -13.50 -5.23
CA LEU A 473 25.86 -12.23 -5.91
C LEU A 473 26.70 -11.12 -5.26
N PRO A 474 27.79 -10.66 -5.90
CA PRO A 474 28.69 -9.66 -5.30
C PRO A 474 28.07 -8.26 -5.25
N TYR A 475 28.34 -7.50 -4.20
CA TYR A 475 27.85 -6.13 -4.00
C TYR A 475 28.22 -5.21 -5.17
N ASN A 476 29.42 -5.36 -5.71
CA ASN A 476 29.91 -4.57 -6.84
C ASN A 476 29.04 -4.70 -8.11
N ASN A 477 28.32 -5.81 -8.27
CA ASN A 477 27.44 -6.01 -9.41
C ASN A 477 26.21 -5.09 -9.37
N TYR A 478 25.73 -4.72 -8.18
CA TYR A 478 24.44 -4.05 -8.00
C TYR A 478 24.48 -2.72 -7.25
N ARG A 479 25.58 -2.37 -6.57
CA ARG A 479 25.73 -1.15 -5.74
C ARG A 479 25.18 0.17 -6.31
N ASN A 480 25.28 0.38 -7.62
CA ASN A 480 24.88 1.63 -8.29
C ASN A 480 23.78 1.40 -9.35
N LYS A 481 23.12 0.25 -9.31
CA LYS A 481 22.17 -0.18 -10.36
C LYS A 481 20.79 -0.53 -9.82
N LEU A 482 20.62 -0.54 -8.49
CA LEU A 482 19.34 -0.78 -7.86
C LEU A 482 18.50 0.48 -7.77
N THR A 483 17.20 0.23 -7.73
CA THR A 483 16.12 1.15 -7.34
C THR A 483 16.26 1.61 -5.90
N ASP A 484 15.44 2.57 -5.48
CA ASP A 484 15.43 3.01 -4.08
C ASP A 484 14.89 1.94 -3.12
N GLU A 485 13.99 1.07 -3.57
CA GLU A 485 13.46 -0.08 -2.79
C GLU A 485 14.48 -1.24 -2.63
N LYS A 486 15.64 -1.16 -3.29
CA LYS A 486 16.73 -2.15 -3.21
C LYS A 486 16.29 -3.61 -3.43
N LEU A 487 15.40 -3.83 -4.40
CA LEU A 487 14.90 -5.17 -4.74
C LEU A 487 15.69 -5.81 -5.90
N ILE A 488 15.93 -7.11 -5.80
CA ILE A 488 16.61 -7.91 -6.84
C ILE A 488 15.79 -9.18 -7.11
N ARG A 489 15.52 -9.47 -8.37
CA ARG A 489 15.00 -10.77 -8.80
C ARG A 489 16.16 -11.65 -9.28
N VAL A 490 16.32 -12.81 -8.66
CA VAL A 490 17.24 -13.86 -9.11
C VAL A 490 16.42 -14.97 -9.75
N SER A 491 16.66 -15.20 -11.03
CA SER A 491 15.97 -16.19 -11.84
C SER A 491 16.96 -17.24 -12.33
N GLY A 492 16.53 -18.49 -12.41
CA GLY A 492 17.30 -19.60 -12.93
C GLY A 492 16.45 -20.46 -13.86
N ILE A 493 16.96 -20.76 -15.06
CA ILE A 493 16.35 -21.73 -15.97
C ILE A 493 17.25 -22.95 -16.04
N ALA A 494 16.70 -24.08 -15.60
CA ALA A 494 17.32 -25.38 -15.69
C ALA A 494 16.77 -26.13 -16.91
N GLU A 495 17.65 -26.45 -17.84
CA GLU A 495 17.35 -27.23 -19.03
C GLU A 495 17.85 -28.67 -18.84
N VAL A 496 16.96 -29.65 -19.04
CA VAL A 496 17.30 -31.07 -19.03
C VAL A 496 17.89 -31.45 -20.38
N GLU A 497 19.19 -31.77 -20.44
CA GLU A 497 19.88 -32.01 -21.72
C GLU A 497 19.23 -33.13 -22.56
N GLU A 498 18.68 -34.15 -21.89
CA GLU A 498 18.12 -35.33 -22.57
C GLU A 498 16.75 -35.08 -23.19
N THR A 499 15.99 -34.09 -22.70
CA THR A 499 14.59 -33.85 -23.11
C THR A 499 14.35 -32.45 -23.67
N GLY A 500 15.27 -31.51 -23.45
CA GLY A 500 15.12 -30.10 -23.80
C GLY A 500 14.10 -29.33 -22.95
N ARG A 501 13.44 -29.98 -21.98
CA ARG A 501 12.46 -29.36 -21.08
C ARG A 501 13.13 -28.37 -20.14
N SER A 502 12.43 -27.27 -19.87
CA SER A 502 12.93 -26.16 -19.07
C SER A 502 12.17 -26.06 -17.74
N MET A 503 12.88 -25.75 -16.66
CA MET A 503 12.29 -25.53 -15.34
C MET A 503 12.78 -24.20 -14.80
N LEU A 504 11.88 -23.44 -14.18
CA LEU A 504 12.18 -22.13 -13.61
C LEU A 504 12.39 -22.23 -12.09
N VAL A 505 13.38 -21.54 -11.57
CA VAL A 505 13.55 -21.26 -10.15
C VAL A 505 13.68 -19.75 -9.95
N LEU A 506 12.92 -19.20 -9.00
CA LEU A 506 12.90 -17.76 -8.71
C LEU A 506 13.25 -17.49 -7.26
N LYS A 507 13.92 -16.37 -7.02
CA LYS A 507 14.14 -15.80 -5.70
C LYS A 507 14.22 -14.29 -5.79
N ASP A 508 13.19 -13.61 -5.28
CA ASP A 508 13.26 -12.18 -5.05
C ASP A 508 14.01 -11.90 -3.75
N LEU A 509 14.72 -10.77 -3.69
CA LEU A 509 15.56 -10.33 -2.60
C LEU A 509 15.19 -8.89 -2.24
N SER A 510 14.98 -8.63 -0.95
CA SER A 510 14.83 -7.29 -0.38
C SER A 510 16.06 -7.00 0.48
N LEU A 511 16.81 -5.96 0.16
CA LEU A 511 18.05 -5.63 0.87
C LEU A 511 17.76 -4.64 1.99
N GLU A 512 17.93 -5.08 3.24
CA GLU A 512 17.54 -4.28 4.40
C GLU A 512 18.39 -3.00 4.58
N PRO A 513 17.78 -1.86 4.90
CA PRO A 513 18.49 -0.64 5.27
C PRO A 513 19.09 -0.73 6.70
N PRO A 514 20.00 0.19 7.06
CA PRO A 514 20.46 0.32 8.44
C PRO A 514 19.31 0.63 9.40
N LEU A 515 19.34 0.03 10.59
CA LEU A 515 18.36 0.30 11.65
C LEU A 515 18.79 1.49 12.53
N LEU A 516 17.81 2.30 12.93
CA LEU A 516 17.99 3.35 13.93
C LEU A 516 17.46 2.89 15.29
N SER A 517 17.96 3.48 16.39
CA SER A 517 17.37 3.35 17.73
C SER A 517 16.88 4.69 18.26
N ILE A 518 15.76 4.66 19.00
CA ILE A 518 15.15 5.82 19.65
C ILE A 518 15.02 5.53 21.13
N GLU A 519 15.66 6.36 21.95
CA GLU A 519 15.62 6.31 23.40
C GLU A 519 14.96 7.59 23.92
N VAL A 520 13.81 7.42 24.57
CA VAL A 520 13.02 8.52 25.15
C VAL A 520 12.25 7.98 26.35
N SER A 521 11.94 8.86 27.31
CA SER A 521 11.04 8.53 28.41
C SER A 521 9.66 8.16 27.88
N GLU A 522 9.14 7.01 28.31
CA GLU A 522 7.79 6.55 27.94
C GLU A 522 6.69 7.44 28.53
N ARG A 523 7.03 8.26 29.53
CA ARG A 523 6.14 9.27 30.12
C ARG A 523 6.69 10.67 29.94
N ALA A 524 5.83 11.56 29.48
CA ALA A 524 6.08 12.99 29.34
C ALA A 524 4.91 13.79 29.91
N GLU A 525 5.08 15.10 30.08
CA GLU A 525 4.02 16.01 30.54
C GLU A 525 3.86 17.15 29.53
N VAL A 526 2.63 17.62 29.34
CA VAL A 526 2.35 18.77 28.47
C VAL A 526 3.14 19.99 28.95
N GLY A 527 3.79 20.68 28.02
CA GLY A 527 4.56 21.91 28.29
C GLY A 527 5.91 21.69 28.96
N ASN A 528 6.25 20.46 29.37
CA ASN A 528 7.55 20.11 29.94
C ASN A 528 8.50 19.57 28.87
N ILE A 529 9.80 19.74 29.09
CA ILE A 529 10.83 19.30 28.15
C ILE A 529 10.86 17.77 28.06
N LEU A 530 10.75 17.25 26.84
CA LEU A 530 10.98 15.85 26.52
C LEU A 530 12.27 15.74 25.70
N ARG A 531 13.23 15.00 26.26
CA ARG A 531 14.53 14.74 25.63
C ARG A 531 14.54 13.37 24.96
N VAL A 532 14.94 13.35 23.70
CA VAL A 532 15.03 12.16 22.86
C VAL A 532 16.46 11.98 22.38
N HIS A 533 16.96 10.75 22.48
CA HIS A 533 18.24 10.34 21.90
C HIS A 533 17.98 9.39 20.73
N ILE A 534 18.55 9.72 19.58
CA ILE A 534 18.47 8.91 18.37
C ILE A 534 19.88 8.46 18.02
N THR A 535 20.04 7.15 17.81
CA THR A 535 21.33 6.57 17.42
C THR A 535 21.19 5.87 16.08
N LEU A 536 22.12 6.13 15.17
CA LEU A 536 22.23 5.45 13.89
C LEU A 536 23.68 5.00 13.69
N THR A 537 23.88 3.73 13.36
CA THR A 537 25.18 3.19 12.97
C THR A 537 25.16 2.89 11.48
N ASN A 538 26.10 3.48 10.73
CA ASN A 538 26.27 3.15 9.33
C ASN A 538 26.95 1.78 9.19
N THR A 539 26.14 0.75 8.97
CA THR A 539 26.59 -0.64 8.76
C THR A 539 27.02 -0.93 7.32
N LEU A 540 26.93 0.06 6.43
CA LEU A 540 27.33 -0.08 5.03
C LEU A 540 28.85 0.09 4.87
N MET A 541 29.37 -0.46 3.77
CA MET A 541 30.78 -0.29 3.36
C MET A 541 31.07 1.07 2.71
N VAL A 542 30.05 1.95 2.60
CA VAL A 542 30.12 3.27 1.97
C VAL A 542 29.60 4.34 2.93
N ALA A 543 30.02 5.59 2.74
CA ALA A 543 29.48 6.71 3.51
C ALA A 543 28.02 7.00 3.11
N LEU A 544 27.20 7.40 4.08
CA LEU A 544 25.87 7.97 3.85
C LEU A 544 26.03 9.49 3.73
N ASN A 545 25.73 10.04 2.56
CA ASN A 545 25.92 11.46 2.26
C ASN A 545 24.61 12.24 2.37
N ASN A 546 24.72 13.51 2.77
CA ASN A 546 23.58 14.43 2.92
C ASN A 546 22.47 13.83 3.81
N CYS A 547 22.86 13.32 4.97
CA CYS A 547 21.94 12.75 5.93
C CYS A 547 21.02 13.84 6.50
N ILE A 548 19.72 13.76 6.23
CA ILE A 548 18.70 14.62 6.82
C ILE A 548 17.82 13.79 7.73
N MET A 549 17.57 14.30 8.94
CA MET A 549 16.65 13.70 9.89
C MET A 549 15.40 14.55 10.04
N VAL A 550 14.23 13.92 9.99
CA VAL A 550 12.92 14.52 10.21
C VAL A 550 12.25 13.83 11.40
N LEU A 551 11.82 14.61 12.39
CA LEU A 551 10.99 14.14 13.50
C LEU A 551 9.60 14.77 13.42
N GLU A 552 8.58 13.95 13.64
CA GLU A 552 7.21 14.43 13.81
C GLU A 552 6.39 13.51 14.73
N GLY A 553 5.24 14.02 15.15
CA GLY A 553 4.28 13.26 15.95
C GLY A 553 3.14 14.17 16.37
N SER A 554 1.91 13.84 15.95
CA SER A 554 0.71 14.63 16.27
C SER A 554 0.57 14.80 17.78
N GLY A 555 0.36 16.03 18.23
CA GLY A 555 0.33 16.39 19.66
C GLY A 555 1.67 16.36 20.42
N LEU A 556 2.77 15.94 19.80
CA LEU A 556 4.13 16.01 20.37
C LEU A 556 4.93 17.19 19.78
N ILE A 557 4.89 17.35 18.46
CA ILE A 557 5.64 18.34 17.70
C ILE A 557 4.66 19.08 16.79
N ASN A 558 4.67 20.41 16.82
CA ASN A 558 3.90 21.19 15.84
C ASN A 558 4.65 21.22 14.50
N GLY A 559 4.14 20.49 13.50
CA GLY A 559 4.81 20.32 12.22
C GLY A 559 5.96 19.31 12.30
N GLN A 560 7.14 19.69 11.81
CA GLN A 560 8.31 18.80 11.71
C GLN A 560 9.57 19.48 12.27
N ILE A 561 10.41 18.72 12.96
CA ILE A 561 11.78 19.13 13.31
C ILE A 561 12.72 18.51 12.27
N VAL A 562 13.44 19.34 11.54
CA VAL A 562 14.41 18.90 10.53
C VAL A 562 15.83 19.21 11.00
N LYS A 563 16.73 18.22 10.94
CA LYS A 563 18.16 18.37 11.26
C LYS A 563 19.02 17.85 10.12
N ASP A 564 19.99 18.66 9.69
CA ASP A 564 21.08 18.22 8.83
C ASP A 564 22.16 17.52 9.69
N LEU A 565 22.47 16.28 9.32
CA LEU A 565 23.46 15.43 9.98
C LEU A 565 24.77 15.32 9.18
N GLY A 566 24.84 15.91 7.98
CA GLY A 566 26.01 15.86 7.11
C GLY A 566 26.29 14.46 6.55
N THR A 567 27.56 14.05 6.54
CA THR A 567 27.98 12.74 6.04
C THR A 567 28.32 11.79 7.19
N LEU A 568 27.70 10.61 7.20
CA LEU A 568 28.00 9.54 8.15
C LEU A 568 28.91 8.48 7.49
N MET A 569 30.19 8.47 7.90
CA MET A 569 31.18 7.55 7.36
C MET A 569 30.86 6.07 7.65
N ALA A 570 31.35 5.17 6.79
CA ALA A 570 31.21 3.72 6.98
C ALA A 570 31.70 3.28 8.36
N GLY A 571 30.94 2.41 9.03
CA GLY A 571 31.24 1.89 10.37
C GLY A 571 31.09 2.88 11.53
N HIS A 572 30.76 4.15 11.27
CA HIS A 572 30.60 5.15 12.33
C HIS A 572 29.18 5.18 12.89
N THR A 573 29.06 5.59 14.15
CA THR A 573 27.79 5.80 14.84
C THR A 573 27.61 7.28 15.14
N ILE A 574 26.44 7.82 14.79
CA ILE A 574 25.99 9.15 15.20
C ILE A 574 24.99 9.03 16.34
N ARG A 575 25.10 9.92 17.33
CA ARG A 575 24.16 10.07 18.45
C ARG A 575 23.61 11.48 18.45
N ILE A 576 22.30 11.61 18.41
CA ILE A 576 21.60 12.88 18.22
C ILE A 576 20.68 13.10 19.40
N GLN A 577 20.80 14.26 20.04
CA GLN A 577 19.86 14.70 21.07
C GLN A 577 18.90 15.74 20.48
N VAL A 578 17.61 15.57 20.75
CA VAL A 578 16.56 16.52 20.40
C VAL A 578 15.68 16.74 21.63
N ASP A 579 15.41 18.01 21.93
CA ASP A 579 14.52 18.41 23.02
C ASP A 579 13.29 19.10 22.39
N PHE A 580 12.08 18.74 22.83
CA PHE A 580 10.82 19.39 22.44
C PHE A 580 9.79 19.36 23.57
N TYR A 581 8.64 20.01 23.38
CA TYR A 581 7.61 20.19 24.42
C TYR A 581 6.28 19.59 23.93
N PRO A 582 5.81 18.47 24.50
CA PRO A 582 4.52 17.88 24.14
C PRO A 582 3.36 18.85 24.35
N ILE A 583 2.36 18.77 23.47
CA ILE A 583 1.27 19.74 23.34
C ILE A 583 -0.07 19.15 23.79
N LYS A 584 -0.33 17.87 23.49
CA LYS A 584 -1.60 17.19 23.78
C LYS A 584 -1.39 15.97 24.67
N THR A 585 -2.25 15.80 25.67
CA THR A 585 -2.27 14.63 26.56
C THR A 585 -2.67 13.34 25.86
N GLY A 586 -2.42 12.20 26.48
CA GLY A 586 -2.80 10.87 26.02
C GLY A 586 -1.65 10.10 25.34
N PRO A 587 -1.95 8.91 24.78
CA PRO A 587 -0.97 8.14 24.01
C PRO A 587 -0.64 8.84 22.69
N ARG A 588 0.65 9.01 22.42
CA ARG A 588 1.20 9.66 21.22
C ARG A 588 2.31 8.80 20.63
N GLN A 589 2.63 9.01 19.36
CA GLN A 589 3.73 8.33 18.70
C GLN A 589 4.70 9.36 18.11
N LEU A 590 5.96 9.25 18.50
CA LEU A 590 7.07 9.96 17.86
C LEU A 590 7.57 9.13 16.69
N GLN A 591 7.74 9.77 15.54
CA GLN A 591 8.25 9.15 14.33
C GLN A 591 9.54 9.85 13.90
N VAL A 592 10.51 9.06 13.46
CA VAL A 592 11.83 9.52 13.01
C VAL A 592 12.07 8.93 11.63
N LEU A 593 12.43 9.80 10.69
CA LEU A 593 12.94 9.43 9.38
C LEU A 593 14.35 10.01 9.23
N ILE A 594 15.30 9.18 8.83
CA ILE A 594 16.61 9.61 8.34
C ILE A 594 16.70 9.23 6.87
N SER A 595 16.96 10.19 6.00
CA SER A 595 17.26 9.96 4.58
C SER A 595 18.66 10.46 4.24
N SER A 596 19.24 9.88 3.19
CA SER A 596 20.55 10.19 2.63
C SER A 596 20.50 10.04 1.12
N ASN A 597 21.60 10.27 0.41
CA ASN A 597 21.66 9.97 -1.02
C ASN A 597 21.58 8.47 -1.30
N GLU A 598 22.14 7.63 -0.43
CA GLU A 598 22.27 6.19 -0.62
C GLU A 598 21.07 5.39 -0.10
N VAL A 599 20.44 5.86 0.98
CA VAL A 599 19.28 5.23 1.64
C VAL A 599 18.26 6.30 2.01
N LYS A 600 17.04 6.17 1.48
CA LYS A 600 15.98 7.18 1.61
C LYS A 600 14.99 6.91 2.75
N GLU A 601 15.04 5.73 3.37
CA GLU A 601 13.94 5.19 4.16
C GLU A 601 14.38 4.60 5.52
N ILE A 602 15.32 5.22 6.23
CA ILE A 602 15.69 4.77 7.58
C ILE A 602 14.66 5.31 8.58
N LYS A 603 13.62 4.52 8.86
CA LYS A 603 12.49 4.91 9.71
C LYS A 603 12.48 4.20 11.06
N GLY A 604 11.94 4.88 12.06
CA GLY A 604 11.63 4.29 13.37
C GLY A 604 10.57 5.10 14.09
N TYR A 605 10.02 4.52 15.15
CA TYR A 605 9.03 5.18 15.98
C TYR A 605 9.17 4.80 17.46
N LYS A 606 8.54 5.58 18.32
CA LYS A 606 8.40 5.26 19.75
C LYS A 606 7.09 5.83 20.30
N ASP A 607 6.34 5.00 21.01
CA ASP A 607 5.14 5.45 21.71
C ASP A 607 5.51 6.16 23.02
N ILE A 608 4.77 7.23 23.31
CA ILE A 608 4.96 8.10 24.47
C ILE A 608 3.59 8.39 25.07
N PHE A 609 3.43 8.21 26.38
CA PHE A 609 2.25 8.65 27.10
C PHE A 609 2.47 10.06 27.66
N VAL A 610 1.64 11.01 27.26
CA VAL A 610 1.72 12.41 27.71
C VAL A 610 0.65 12.67 28.78
N ALA A 611 1.06 12.97 30.00
CA ALA A 611 0.18 13.37 31.09
C ALA A 611 -0.12 14.89 31.05
N ALA A 612 -1.20 15.29 31.73
CA ALA A 612 -1.45 16.71 31.96
C ALA A 612 -0.33 17.32 32.81
N ALA A 613 -0.03 18.60 32.59
CA ALA A 613 0.92 19.32 33.43
C ALA A 613 0.46 19.25 34.89
N THR A 614 1.35 18.84 35.79
CA THR A 614 1.07 18.96 37.22
C THR A 614 1.08 20.45 37.57
N ALA A 615 -0.03 20.94 38.14
CA ALA A 615 -0.09 22.32 38.62
C ALA A 615 0.93 22.48 39.75
N SER A 616 2.01 23.22 39.48
CA SER A 616 3.05 23.58 40.46
C SER A 616 2.61 24.72 41.35
#